data_AF-A0A4Y2BM10-F1
#
_entry.id   AF-A0A4Y2BM10-F1
#
_cell.length_a   1.000
_cell.length_b   1.000
_cell.length_c   1.000
_cell.angle_alpha   90.00
_cell.angle_beta   90.00
_cell.angle_gamma   90.00
#
_symmetry.space_group_name_H-M   'P 1'
#
loop_
_entity.id
_entity.type
_entity.pdbx_description
1 polymer ?
#
loop_
_entity_poly.entity_id
_entity_poly.type
_entity_poly.pdbx_seq_one_letter_code
_entity_poly.pdbx_strand_id
1 'polypeptide(L)'
;MGLPIWTPNIILLKLAAQEILSGKIKRLATQFFLKHIAYGAHSPLYRNDGTHSVKLTNKDSSALDQILSAFNIDINHIIKFPITLDCPNMKCKIHLHSFLFQDKSLPKTTIESLFEDTIRKHFSNFFLISTDASKSQQITSIAGTSDTNSFAYRLQHLNSIFSAEALALCQALDELPSDEDNLLLLTDCLSVLQALANLSIKSHKIILRLAAKIATREKFHQNIVLLWTPGHAGIKWNEKANTLARRVAESDLNMEWVTVEDITTQLKVHSGNQTDATYRGSKYYATLGDIPSIQTIAPWLKNRREDIIIARIISHMIITPALLHRFGLNDNPLC
;
A
#
# COMPACT_ATOMS: atom_id res chain seq x y z
N MET A 1 22.18 -0.23 20.35
CA MET A 1 22.87 -1.52 20.15
C MET A 1 24.18 -1.48 20.90
N GLY A 2 24.47 -2.42 21.80
CA GLY A 2 25.77 -2.46 22.53
C GLY A 2 26.91 -3.04 21.71
N LEU A 3 26.98 -2.70 20.42
CA LEU A 3 28.08 -3.08 19.55
C LEU A 3 29.35 -2.30 19.94
N PRO A 4 30.55 -2.81 19.64
CA PRO A 4 31.79 -2.08 19.89
C PRO A 4 31.79 -0.70 19.25
N ILE A 5 32.41 0.30 19.89
CA ILE A 5 32.45 1.70 19.39
C ILE A 5 33.11 1.79 18.00
N TRP A 6 34.06 0.91 17.72
CA TRP A 6 34.76 0.83 16.44
C TRP A 6 33.94 0.16 15.33
N THR A 7 32.71 -0.29 15.60
CA THR A 7 31.87 -0.95 14.59
C THR A 7 31.63 -0.01 13.41
N PRO A 8 32.02 -0.41 12.18
CA PRO A 8 31.80 0.41 11.00
C PRO A 8 30.33 0.82 10.83
N ASN A 9 30.10 2.09 10.48
CA ASN A 9 28.75 2.64 10.29
C ASN A 9 27.90 1.81 9.31
N ILE A 10 28.52 1.27 8.25
CA ILE A 10 27.82 0.43 7.27
C ILE A 10 27.22 -0.84 7.88
N ILE A 11 27.88 -1.42 8.89
CA ILE A 11 27.41 -2.60 9.61
C ILE A 11 26.32 -2.20 10.62
N LEU A 12 26.50 -1.08 11.33
CA LEU A 12 25.48 -0.53 12.23
C LEU A 12 24.17 -0.25 11.48
N LEU A 13 24.27 0.35 10.29
CA LEU A 13 23.13 0.68 9.43
C LEU A 13 22.43 -0.59 8.93
N LYS A 14 23.18 -1.59 8.43
CA LYS A 14 22.63 -2.89 8.03
C LYS A 14 21.89 -3.59 9.17
N LEU A 15 22.51 -3.68 10.35
CA LEU A 15 21.91 -4.32 11.53
C LEU A 15 20.65 -3.60 12.02
N ALA A 16 20.62 -2.27 11.91
CA ALA A 16 19.49 -1.45 12.31
C ALA A 16 18.38 -1.38 11.25
N ALA A 17 18.58 -1.97 10.06
CA ALA A 17 17.76 -1.72 8.88
C ALA A 17 17.53 -0.20 8.64
N GLN A 18 18.60 0.59 8.81
CA GLN A 18 18.56 2.04 8.64
C GLN A 18 19.38 2.45 7.43
N GLU A 19 18.89 3.47 6.74
CA GLU A 19 19.62 4.12 5.65
C GLU A 19 20.64 5.15 6.16
N ILE A 20 21.61 5.51 5.32
CA ILE A 20 22.53 6.63 5.60
C ILE A 20 21.77 7.94 5.79
N LEU A 21 22.26 8.83 6.65
CA LEU A 21 21.57 10.09 6.99
C LEU A 21 21.23 10.94 5.76
N SER A 22 22.15 11.05 4.80
CA SER A 22 21.92 11.81 3.56
C SER A 22 20.80 11.20 2.71
N GLY A 23 20.70 9.86 2.64
CA GLY A 23 19.60 9.14 1.99
C GLY A 23 18.28 9.39 2.72
N LYS A 24 18.29 9.33 4.05
CA LYS A 24 17.12 9.62 4.90
C LYS A 24 16.58 11.02 4.69
N ILE A 25 17.46 12.02 4.65
CA ILE A 25 17.07 13.41 4.40
C ILE A 25 16.42 13.54 3.03
N LYS A 26 17.03 12.98 1.97
CA LYS A 26 16.46 12.99 0.62
C LYS A 26 15.08 12.33 0.59
N ARG A 27 14.95 11.11 1.15
CA ARG A 27 13.69 10.37 1.19
C ARG A 27 12.60 11.12 1.94
N LEU A 28 12.91 11.71 3.09
CA LEU A 28 11.93 12.49 3.87
C LEU A 28 11.52 13.76 3.15
N ALA A 29 12.44 14.45 2.48
CA ALA A 29 12.12 15.61 1.64
C ALA A 29 11.21 15.21 0.47
N THR A 30 11.50 14.11 -0.22
CA THR A 30 10.63 13.56 -1.27
C THR A 30 9.24 13.23 -0.73
N GLN A 31 9.15 12.53 0.41
CA GLN A 31 7.87 12.20 1.04
C GLN A 31 7.07 13.45 1.41
N PHE A 32 7.74 14.49 1.89
CA PHE A 32 7.11 15.78 2.16
C PHE A 32 6.48 16.36 0.89
N PHE A 33 7.23 16.48 -0.21
CA PHE A 33 6.71 17.04 -1.46
C PHE A 33 5.59 16.21 -2.06
N LEU A 34 5.72 14.88 -2.11
CA LEU A 34 4.68 14.00 -2.60
C LEU A 34 3.38 14.15 -1.80
N LYS A 35 3.48 14.29 -0.47
CA LYS A 35 2.32 14.51 0.39
C LYS A 35 1.62 15.81 0.04
N HIS A 36 2.37 16.88 -0.22
CA HIS A 36 1.81 18.17 -0.62
C HIS A 36 1.22 18.16 -2.03
N ILE A 37 1.83 17.45 -2.98
CA ILE A 37 1.26 17.20 -4.32
C ILE A 37 -0.09 16.47 -4.17
N ALA A 38 -0.13 15.42 -3.36
CA ALA A 38 -1.35 14.67 -3.10
C ALA A 38 -2.42 15.49 -2.37
N TYR A 39 -2.07 16.50 -1.56
CA TYR A 39 -3.08 17.40 -0.99
C TYR A 39 -3.66 18.39 -2.01
N GLY A 40 -2.99 18.61 -3.15
CA GLY A 40 -3.46 19.52 -4.20
C GLY A 40 -3.78 20.92 -3.66
N ALA A 41 -4.94 21.46 -4.03
CA ALA A 41 -5.41 22.79 -3.59
C ALA A 41 -5.52 22.97 -2.07
N HIS A 42 -5.57 21.88 -1.29
CA HIS A 42 -5.63 21.93 0.17
C HIS A 42 -4.25 21.96 0.84
N SER A 43 -3.16 21.84 0.07
CA SER A 43 -1.83 21.91 0.64
C SER A 43 -1.50 23.36 1.01
N PRO A 44 -0.91 23.61 2.20
CA PRO A 44 -0.41 24.94 2.59
C PRO A 44 0.63 25.55 1.63
N LEU A 45 1.22 24.72 0.75
CA LEU A 45 2.16 25.16 -0.28
C LEU A 45 1.48 25.73 -1.54
N TYR A 46 0.16 25.66 -1.63
CA TYR A 46 -0.62 26.31 -2.68
C TYR A 46 -1.39 27.49 -2.07
N ARG A 47 -1.53 28.56 -2.84
CA ARG A 47 -2.44 29.66 -2.57
C ARG A 47 -3.87 29.20 -2.83
N ASN A 48 -4.85 29.94 -2.31
CA ASN A 48 -6.27 29.65 -2.50
C ASN A 48 -6.72 29.61 -3.97
N ASP A 49 -5.92 30.16 -4.89
CA ASP A 49 -6.14 30.14 -6.35
C ASP A 49 -5.47 28.93 -7.05
N GLY A 50 -4.88 27.99 -6.31
CA GLY A 50 -4.18 26.82 -6.86
C GLY A 50 -2.76 27.10 -7.36
N THR A 51 -2.27 28.34 -7.26
CA THR A 51 -0.88 28.67 -7.60
C THR A 51 0.06 28.34 -6.44
N HIS A 52 1.26 27.82 -6.73
CA HIS A 52 2.23 27.50 -5.68
C HIS A 52 2.64 28.75 -4.89
N SER A 53 2.43 28.76 -3.58
CA SER A 53 2.96 29.79 -2.67
C SER A 53 4.46 29.63 -2.46
N VAL A 54 4.95 28.38 -2.56
CA VAL A 54 6.36 28.03 -2.49
C VAL A 54 6.77 27.32 -3.78
N LYS A 55 7.69 27.92 -4.54
CA LYS A 55 8.28 27.28 -5.72
C LYS A 55 9.38 26.32 -5.26
N LEU A 56 9.30 25.07 -5.74
CA LEU A 56 10.44 24.15 -5.67
C LEU A 56 11.66 24.82 -6.30
N THR A 57 12.83 24.66 -5.70
CA THR A 57 14.06 25.03 -6.41
C THR A 57 14.22 24.11 -7.62
N ASN A 58 14.89 24.57 -8.68
CA ASN A 58 15.16 23.72 -9.86
C ASN A 58 15.84 22.40 -9.47
N LYS A 59 16.67 22.42 -8.42
CA LYS A 59 17.36 21.26 -7.88
C LYS A 59 16.40 20.27 -7.22
N ASP A 60 15.45 20.75 -6.43
CA ASP A 60 14.46 19.89 -5.75
C ASP A 60 13.45 19.31 -6.74
N SER A 61 13.04 20.09 -7.74
CA SER A 61 12.20 19.60 -8.85
C SER A 61 12.90 18.48 -9.60
N SER A 62 14.15 18.71 -10.04
CA SER A 62 14.92 17.69 -10.76
C SER A 62 15.15 16.42 -9.92
N ALA A 63 15.36 16.55 -8.61
CA ALA A 63 15.49 15.41 -7.71
C ALA A 63 14.18 14.63 -7.56
N LEU A 64 13.04 15.32 -7.48
CA LEU A 64 11.72 14.69 -7.46
C LEU A 64 11.46 13.94 -8.77
N ASP A 65 11.75 14.57 -9.91
CA ASP A 65 11.54 14.01 -11.25
C ASP A 65 12.41 12.77 -11.46
N GLN A 66 13.67 12.78 -11.02
CA GLN A 66 14.54 11.61 -11.07
C GLN A 66 13.97 10.43 -10.27
N ILE A 67 13.44 10.70 -9.08
CA ILE A 67 12.85 9.65 -8.25
C ILE A 67 11.57 9.12 -8.88
N LEU A 68 10.67 9.98 -9.33
CA LEU A 68 9.43 9.59 -9.98
C LEU A 68 9.70 8.79 -11.26
N SER A 69 10.69 9.21 -12.06
CA SER A 69 11.15 8.49 -13.26
C SER A 69 11.72 7.11 -12.92
N ALA A 70 12.44 6.98 -11.80
CA ALA A 70 12.97 5.68 -11.36
C ALA A 70 11.86 4.67 -11.01
N PHE A 71 10.67 5.14 -10.64
CA PHE A 71 9.49 4.30 -10.43
C PHE A 71 8.51 4.31 -11.62
N ASN A 72 8.86 4.97 -12.73
CA ASN A 72 8.00 5.16 -13.90
C ASN A 72 6.64 5.78 -13.55
N ILE A 73 6.64 6.82 -12.72
CA ILE A 73 5.44 7.53 -12.25
C ILE A 73 5.42 8.93 -12.84
N ASP A 74 4.30 9.30 -13.46
CA ASP A 74 3.99 10.71 -13.74
C ASP A 74 3.29 11.35 -12.53
N ILE A 75 3.67 12.58 -12.20
CA ILE A 75 3.07 13.37 -11.12
C ILE A 75 1.56 13.53 -11.25
N ASN A 76 1.03 13.55 -12.49
CA ASN A 76 -0.38 13.68 -12.80
C ASN A 76 -1.18 12.42 -12.46
N HIS A 77 -0.52 11.26 -12.38
CA HIS A 77 -1.14 10.00 -12.00
C HIS A 77 -1.17 9.77 -10.48
N ILE A 78 -0.61 10.69 -9.70
CA ILE A 78 -0.74 10.64 -8.23
C ILE A 78 -2.16 11.02 -7.84
N ILE A 79 -2.80 10.14 -7.07
CA ILE A 79 -4.14 10.38 -6.55
C ILE A 79 -4.12 11.54 -5.57
N LYS A 80 -4.83 12.61 -5.95
CA LYS A 80 -4.97 13.83 -5.17
C LYS A 80 -6.16 13.74 -4.21
N PHE A 81 -6.09 14.55 -3.17
CA PHE A 81 -7.15 14.80 -2.22
C PHE A 81 -8.36 15.39 -2.97
N PRO A 82 -9.57 14.87 -2.75
CA PRO A 82 -10.75 15.34 -3.44
C PRO A 82 -11.07 16.79 -3.07
N ILE A 83 -11.38 17.62 -4.06
CA ILE A 83 -11.65 19.06 -3.89
C ILE A 83 -12.89 19.30 -3.02
N THR A 84 -13.87 18.41 -3.09
CA THR A 84 -15.11 18.50 -2.30
C THR A 84 -14.90 17.97 -0.89
N LEU A 85 -14.91 18.87 0.09
CA LEU A 85 -14.76 18.57 1.51
C LEU A 85 -15.96 17.84 2.13
N ASP A 86 -17.06 17.64 1.41
CA ASP A 86 -18.29 16.96 1.90
C ASP A 86 -18.09 15.45 2.18
N CYS A 87 -16.94 14.91 1.79
CA CYS A 87 -16.57 13.50 1.89
C CYS A 87 -16.84 12.83 3.26
N PRO A 88 -16.55 13.47 4.42
CA PRO A 88 -16.75 12.84 5.73
C PRO A 88 -18.21 12.60 6.12
N ASN A 89 -19.18 13.24 5.46
CA ASN A 89 -20.60 13.13 5.76
C ASN A 89 -21.35 12.18 4.81
N MET A 90 -20.63 11.37 4.03
CA MET A 90 -21.18 10.37 3.11
C MET A 90 -22.09 9.39 3.86
N LYS A 91 -23.31 9.15 3.32
CA LYS A 91 -24.30 8.24 3.92
C LYS A 91 -24.37 6.91 3.18
N CYS A 92 -23.22 6.31 2.90
CA CYS A 92 -23.17 4.99 2.27
C CYS A 92 -23.45 3.88 3.28
N LYS A 93 -24.35 2.96 2.95
CA LYS A 93 -24.60 1.75 3.76
C LYS A 93 -23.54 0.70 3.46
N ILE A 94 -22.86 0.23 4.49
CA ILE A 94 -21.80 -0.78 4.39
C ILE A 94 -22.19 -2.00 5.24
N HIS A 95 -22.35 -3.15 4.59
CA HIS A 95 -22.71 -4.42 5.23
C HIS A 95 -21.47 -5.30 5.37
N LEU A 96 -20.86 -5.30 6.56
CA LEU A 96 -19.69 -6.12 6.87
C LEU A 96 -20.05 -7.50 7.43
N HIS A 97 -21.05 -7.55 8.32
CA HIS A 97 -21.46 -8.76 9.06
C HIS A 97 -22.99 -8.80 9.25
N SER A 98 -23.73 -8.26 8.30
CA SER A 98 -25.18 -8.14 8.37
C SER A 98 -25.91 -9.42 7.96
N PHE A 99 -25.25 -10.34 7.25
CA PHE A 99 -25.88 -11.53 6.67
C PHE A 99 -25.10 -12.80 6.97
N LEU A 100 -25.81 -13.93 7.09
CA LEU A 100 -25.23 -15.22 7.47
C LEU A 100 -24.18 -15.72 6.48
N PHE A 101 -24.34 -15.45 5.18
CA PHE A 101 -23.38 -15.87 4.15
C PHE A 101 -21.98 -15.26 4.34
N GLN A 102 -21.87 -14.18 5.14
CA GLN A 102 -20.61 -13.51 5.42
C GLN A 102 -19.76 -14.29 6.44
N ASP A 103 -20.28 -15.34 7.07
CA ASP A 103 -19.48 -16.21 7.93
C ASP A 103 -18.64 -17.18 7.09
N LYS A 104 -17.31 -16.96 7.08
CA LYS A 104 -16.33 -17.81 6.37
C LYS A 104 -16.22 -19.23 6.92
N SER A 105 -16.76 -19.51 8.11
CA SER A 105 -16.74 -20.85 8.69
C SER A 105 -17.75 -21.81 8.03
N LEU A 106 -18.74 -21.27 7.33
CA LEU A 106 -19.76 -22.06 6.65
C LEU A 106 -19.21 -22.76 5.41
N PRO A 107 -19.76 -23.93 5.03
CA PRO A 107 -19.45 -24.58 3.77
C PRO A 107 -19.77 -23.68 2.56
N LYS A 108 -18.94 -23.75 1.50
CA LYS A 108 -19.10 -22.91 0.29
C LYS A 108 -20.50 -22.99 -0.33
N THR A 109 -21.05 -24.20 -0.48
CA THR A 109 -22.40 -24.42 -1.02
C THR A 109 -23.49 -23.77 -0.17
N THR A 110 -23.30 -23.72 1.15
CA THR A 110 -24.19 -23.02 2.07
C THR A 110 -24.08 -21.51 1.92
N ILE A 111 -22.86 -20.98 1.82
CA ILE A 111 -22.61 -19.55 1.57
C ILE A 111 -23.26 -19.12 0.26
N GLU A 112 -23.06 -19.86 -0.83
CA GLU A 112 -23.67 -19.62 -2.13
C GLU A 112 -25.19 -19.54 -2.03
N SER A 113 -25.83 -20.56 -1.44
CA SER A 113 -27.30 -20.58 -1.29
C SER A 113 -27.82 -19.41 -0.45
N LEU A 114 -27.14 -19.08 0.66
CA LEU A 114 -27.53 -17.97 1.53
C LEU A 114 -27.31 -16.62 0.85
N PHE A 115 -26.27 -16.49 0.04
CA PHE A 115 -26.00 -15.28 -0.75
C PHE A 115 -27.13 -15.04 -1.75
N GLU A 116 -27.46 -16.03 -2.57
CA GLU A 116 -28.54 -15.93 -3.57
C GLU A 116 -29.89 -15.58 -2.92
N ASP A 117 -30.21 -16.23 -1.80
CA ASP A 117 -31.40 -15.91 -1.01
C ASP A 117 -31.39 -14.47 -0.47
N THR A 118 -30.23 -13.98 -0.05
CA THR A 118 -30.07 -12.61 0.46
C THR A 118 -30.26 -11.59 -0.64
N ILE A 119 -29.62 -11.79 -1.80
CA ILE A 119 -29.75 -10.89 -2.96
C ILE A 119 -31.22 -10.82 -3.39
N ARG A 120 -31.88 -11.97 -3.52
CA ARG A 120 -33.30 -12.05 -3.90
C ARG A 120 -34.24 -11.39 -2.89
N LYS A 121 -33.97 -11.48 -1.59
CA LYS A 121 -34.86 -10.94 -0.54
C LYS A 121 -34.64 -9.46 -0.25
N HIS A 122 -33.39 -9.00 -0.27
CA HIS A 122 -33.01 -7.67 0.22
C HIS A 122 -32.53 -6.72 -0.88
N PHE A 123 -32.11 -7.25 -2.03
CA PHE A 123 -31.43 -6.48 -3.07
C PHE A 123 -31.98 -6.77 -4.48
N SER A 124 -33.23 -7.22 -4.59
CA SER A 124 -33.85 -7.59 -5.88
C SER A 124 -33.99 -6.44 -6.87
N ASN A 125 -33.99 -5.19 -6.38
CA ASN A 125 -34.06 -3.96 -7.16
C ASN A 125 -32.70 -3.27 -7.31
N PHE A 126 -31.60 -3.92 -6.93
CA PHE A 126 -30.26 -3.37 -7.05
C PHE A 126 -29.55 -3.94 -8.27
N PHE A 127 -28.84 -3.07 -8.96
CA PHE A 127 -27.89 -3.47 -9.99
C PHE A 127 -26.59 -3.94 -9.34
N LEU A 128 -26.23 -5.19 -9.62
CA LEU A 128 -25.10 -5.85 -8.97
C LEU A 128 -23.80 -5.58 -9.71
N ILE A 129 -22.79 -5.16 -8.96
CA ILE A 129 -21.44 -4.97 -9.44
C ILE A 129 -20.48 -5.68 -8.50
N SER A 130 -19.61 -6.54 -9.02
CA SER A 130 -18.54 -7.15 -8.23
C SER A 130 -17.19 -6.66 -8.73
N THR A 131 -16.31 -6.35 -7.79
CA THR A 131 -14.96 -5.88 -8.06
C THR A 131 -13.95 -6.74 -7.32
N ASP A 132 -12.77 -6.90 -7.91
CA ASP A 132 -11.65 -7.59 -7.29
C ASP A 132 -10.31 -7.01 -7.78
N ALA A 133 -9.25 -7.20 -7.02
CA ALA A 133 -7.90 -6.90 -7.45
C ALA A 133 -6.97 -8.11 -7.28
N SER A 134 -5.97 -8.19 -8.16
CA SER A 134 -4.94 -9.21 -8.06
C SER A 134 -3.56 -8.59 -8.02
N LYS A 135 -2.66 -9.22 -7.25
CA LYS A 135 -1.25 -8.86 -7.23
C LYS A 135 -0.39 -10.12 -7.26
N SER A 136 0.28 -10.34 -8.37
CA SER A 136 1.32 -11.36 -8.54
C SER A 136 2.71 -10.75 -8.25
N GLN A 137 3.78 -11.46 -8.58
CA GLN A 137 5.15 -10.93 -8.44
C GLN A 137 5.48 -9.83 -9.46
N GLN A 138 4.73 -9.74 -10.55
CA GLN A 138 5.04 -8.84 -11.68
C GLN A 138 3.87 -7.91 -12.02
N ILE A 139 2.64 -8.39 -11.85
CA ILE A 139 1.44 -7.70 -12.31
C ILE A 139 0.57 -7.37 -11.09
N THR A 140 0.15 -6.12 -11.02
CA THR A 140 -0.97 -5.70 -10.18
C THR A 140 -2.11 -5.34 -11.13
N SER A 141 -3.32 -5.75 -10.84
CA SER A 141 -4.47 -5.57 -11.70
C SER A 141 -5.75 -5.39 -10.91
N ILE A 142 -6.75 -4.81 -11.56
CA ILE A 142 -8.10 -4.67 -11.05
C ILE A 142 -9.09 -5.19 -12.09
N ALA A 143 -10.25 -5.64 -11.63
CA ALA A 143 -11.37 -5.93 -12.49
C ALA A 143 -12.69 -5.62 -11.81
N GLY A 144 -13.70 -5.43 -12.63
CA GLY A 144 -15.09 -5.36 -12.19
C GLY A 144 -16.01 -5.96 -13.22
N THR A 145 -17.13 -6.51 -12.76
CA THR A 145 -18.14 -7.11 -13.61
C THR A 145 -19.53 -6.82 -13.05
N SER A 146 -20.46 -6.62 -13.96
CA SER A 146 -21.89 -6.65 -13.74
C SER A 146 -22.55 -7.69 -14.65
N ASP A 147 -23.89 -7.72 -14.67
CA ASP A 147 -24.67 -8.52 -15.62
C ASP A 147 -24.41 -8.13 -17.08
N THR A 148 -24.17 -6.85 -17.34
CA THR A 148 -24.07 -6.30 -18.69
C THR A 148 -22.64 -6.15 -19.18
N ASN A 149 -21.76 -5.63 -18.33
CA ASN A 149 -20.42 -5.19 -18.71
C ASN A 149 -19.35 -5.71 -17.74
N SER A 150 -18.10 -5.63 -18.17
CA SER A 150 -16.94 -5.87 -17.33
C SER A 150 -15.76 -5.03 -17.77
N PHE A 151 -14.89 -4.69 -16.84
CA PHE A 151 -13.60 -4.06 -17.11
C PHE A 151 -12.49 -4.85 -16.43
N ALA A 152 -11.28 -4.73 -16.97
CA ALA A 152 -10.06 -5.22 -16.35
C ALA A 152 -8.90 -4.32 -16.77
N TYR A 153 -8.09 -3.89 -15.81
CA TYR A 153 -6.96 -3.00 -16.05
C TYR A 153 -5.73 -3.48 -15.31
N ARG A 154 -4.58 -3.32 -15.96
CA ARG A 154 -3.29 -3.39 -15.29
C ARG A 154 -3.06 -2.11 -14.50
N LEU A 155 -2.45 -2.23 -13.33
CA LEU A 155 -1.97 -1.10 -12.53
C LEU A 155 -0.45 -1.06 -12.54
N GLN A 156 0.10 0.11 -12.18
CA GLN A 156 1.49 0.20 -11.75
C GLN A 156 1.75 -0.78 -10.58
N HIS A 157 2.76 -1.63 -10.71
CA HIS A 157 3.04 -2.72 -9.77
C HIS A 157 3.31 -2.24 -8.33
N LEU A 158 3.67 -0.97 -8.20
CA LEU A 158 3.93 -0.30 -6.94
C LEU A 158 2.68 -0.20 -6.03
N ASN A 159 1.47 -0.20 -6.61
CA ASN A 159 0.21 -0.14 -5.87
C ASN A 159 0.08 -1.34 -4.93
N SER A 160 -0.30 -1.10 -3.67
CA SER A 160 -0.62 -2.18 -2.75
C SER A 160 -1.94 -2.85 -3.13
N ILE A 161 -2.16 -4.09 -2.66
CA ILE A 161 -3.42 -4.79 -2.89
C ILE A 161 -4.60 -3.96 -2.33
N PHE A 162 -4.43 -3.35 -1.16
CA PHE A 162 -5.41 -2.45 -0.57
C PHE A 162 -5.79 -1.27 -1.50
N SER A 163 -4.80 -0.60 -2.10
CA SER A 163 -5.08 0.50 -3.03
C SER A 163 -5.71 0.01 -4.34
N ALA A 164 -5.30 -1.17 -4.83
CA ALA A 164 -5.86 -1.79 -6.01
C ALA A 164 -7.35 -2.13 -5.82
N GLU A 165 -7.71 -2.74 -4.70
CA GLU A 165 -9.11 -3.05 -4.34
C GLU A 165 -9.98 -1.78 -4.29
N ALA A 166 -9.48 -0.72 -3.64
CA ALA A 166 -10.20 0.54 -3.59
C ALA A 166 -10.26 1.25 -4.96
N LEU A 167 -9.25 1.06 -5.83
CA LEU A 167 -9.27 1.52 -7.22
C LEU A 167 -10.28 0.73 -8.07
N ALA A 168 -10.43 -0.57 -7.84
CA ALA A 168 -11.43 -1.39 -8.52
C ALA A 168 -12.85 -0.87 -8.26
N LEU A 169 -13.17 -0.54 -7.00
CA LEU A 169 -14.43 0.12 -6.63
C LEU A 169 -14.56 1.51 -7.26
N CYS A 170 -13.49 2.31 -7.27
CA CYS A 170 -13.51 3.62 -7.95
C CYS A 170 -13.83 3.47 -9.44
N GLN A 171 -13.23 2.49 -10.11
CA GLN A 171 -13.38 2.26 -11.54
C GLN A 171 -14.77 1.71 -11.87
N ALA A 172 -15.30 0.83 -11.03
CA ALA A 172 -16.67 0.37 -11.13
C ALA A 172 -17.68 1.52 -11.07
N LEU A 173 -17.47 2.48 -10.17
CA LEU A 173 -18.31 3.68 -10.10
C LEU A 173 -18.13 4.62 -11.29
N ASP A 174 -17.10 4.47 -12.12
CA ASP A 174 -16.85 5.32 -13.29
C ASP A 174 -17.38 4.68 -14.59
N GLU A 175 -17.16 3.38 -14.80
CA GLU A 175 -17.43 2.70 -16.07
C GLU A 175 -18.68 1.81 -16.09
N LEU A 176 -19.11 1.31 -14.94
CA LEU A 176 -20.27 0.43 -14.88
C LEU A 176 -21.56 1.27 -14.75
N PRO A 177 -22.69 0.78 -15.28
CA PRO A 177 -23.84 1.57 -15.72
C PRO A 177 -24.26 2.74 -14.83
N SER A 178 -24.46 3.89 -15.49
CA SER A 178 -24.75 5.21 -14.93
C SER A 178 -26.23 5.47 -14.62
N ASP A 179 -27.13 4.62 -15.11
CA ASP A 179 -28.56 4.97 -15.20
C ASP A 179 -29.42 4.25 -14.13
N GLU A 180 -28.81 3.36 -13.35
CA GLU A 180 -29.50 2.62 -12.28
C GLU A 180 -29.52 3.43 -10.99
N ASP A 181 -30.69 3.53 -10.36
CA ASP A 181 -30.87 4.27 -9.11
C ASP A 181 -30.29 3.54 -7.90
N ASN A 182 -30.20 2.20 -7.94
CA ASN A 182 -29.75 1.39 -6.81
C ASN A 182 -28.57 0.51 -7.22
N LEU A 183 -27.39 0.78 -6.67
CA LEU A 183 -26.16 0.05 -6.97
C LEU A 183 -25.71 -0.76 -5.76
N LEU A 184 -25.47 -2.07 -5.97
CA LEU A 184 -24.91 -2.96 -4.96
C LEU A 184 -23.49 -3.37 -5.38
N LEU A 185 -22.48 -2.82 -4.70
CA LEU A 185 -21.08 -3.11 -4.96
C LEU A 185 -20.59 -4.21 -4.00
N LEU A 186 -20.11 -5.31 -4.58
CA LEU A 186 -19.51 -6.45 -3.90
C LEU A 186 -17.99 -6.36 -3.94
N THR A 187 -17.35 -6.56 -2.81
CA THR A 187 -15.89 -6.71 -2.69
C THR A 187 -15.57 -7.67 -1.54
N ASP A 188 -14.51 -8.44 -1.69
CA ASP A 188 -13.99 -9.27 -0.59
C ASP A 188 -12.96 -8.56 0.29
N CYS A 189 -12.61 -7.31 -0.05
CA CYS A 189 -11.63 -6.50 0.66
C CYS A 189 -12.23 -5.83 1.91
N LEU A 190 -12.28 -6.59 3.01
CA LEU A 190 -12.79 -6.12 4.29
C LEU A 190 -12.08 -4.84 4.78
N SER A 191 -10.76 -4.74 4.56
CA SER A 191 -9.98 -3.57 4.99
C SER A 191 -10.39 -2.28 4.30
N VAL A 192 -10.76 -2.31 3.02
CA VAL A 192 -11.20 -1.11 2.28
C VAL A 192 -12.54 -0.64 2.83
N LEU A 193 -13.47 -1.56 3.05
CA LEU A 193 -14.78 -1.25 3.61
C LEU A 193 -14.69 -0.73 5.05
N GLN A 194 -13.81 -1.30 5.88
CA GLN A 194 -13.53 -0.79 7.23
C GLN A 194 -12.89 0.60 7.21
N ALA A 195 -11.98 0.87 6.29
CA ALA A 195 -11.35 2.17 6.14
C ALA A 195 -12.35 3.24 5.67
N LEU A 196 -13.32 2.84 4.84
CA LEU A 196 -14.41 3.70 4.40
C LEU A 196 -15.45 3.94 5.50
N ALA A 197 -15.77 2.91 6.30
CA ALA A 197 -16.66 3.04 7.46
C ALA A 197 -16.08 3.97 8.54
N ASN A 198 -14.76 4.00 8.69
CA ASN A 198 -14.03 4.86 9.62
C ASN A 198 -13.36 6.03 8.88
N LEU A 199 -14.09 6.66 7.96
CA LEU A 199 -13.56 7.74 7.13
C LEU A 199 -13.09 8.93 7.97
N SER A 200 -11.91 9.42 7.66
CA SER A 200 -11.39 10.67 8.22
C SER A 200 -10.58 11.42 7.18
N ILE A 201 -10.35 12.71 7.39
CA ILE A 201 -9.47 13.52 6.51
C ILE A 201 -8.02 12.98 6.44
N LYS A 202 -7.62 12.15 7.41
CA LYS A 202 -6.30 11.51 7.48
C LYS A 202 -6.26 10.15 6.77
N SER A 203 -7.40 9.63 6.31
CA SER A 203 -7.47 8.36 5.58
C SER A 203 -6.62 8.40 4.31
N HIS A 204 -6.30 7.20 3.81
CA HIS A 204 -5.56 7.03 2.56
C HIS A 204 -6.23 7.79 1.41
N LYS A 205 -5.45 8.42 0.52
CA LYS A 205 -6.02 9.25 -0.56
C LYS A 205 -6.97 8.48 -1.47
N ILE A 206 -6.72 7.19 -1.69
CA ILE A 206 -7.64 6.35 -2.47
C ILE A 206 -9.00 6.15 -1.79
N ILE A 207 -9.05 6.02 -0.46
CA ILE A 207 -10.31 5.88 0.29
C ILE A 207 -11.09 7.19 0.25
N LEU A 208 -10.39 8.33 0.37
CA LEU A 208 -11.00 9.66 0.20
C LEU A 208 -11.54 9.86 -1.23
N ARG A 209 -10.81 9.38 -2.25
CA ARG A 209 -11.28 9.40 -3.65
C ARG A 209 -12.52 8.54 -3.83
N LEU A 210 -12.53 7.32 -3.28
CA LEU A 210 -13.68 6.43 -3.32
C LEU A 210 -14.91 7.06 -2.66
N ALA A 211 -14.76 7.58 -1.45
CA ALA A 211 -15.81 8.28 -0.73
C ALA A 211 -16.35 9.50 -1.53
N ALA A 212 -15.46 10.25 -2.18
CA ALA A 212 -15.87 11.39 -3.01
C ALA A 212 -16.70 10.93 -4.22
N LYS A 213 -16.30 9.83 -4.88
CA LYS A 213 -17.07 9.24 -5.98
C LYS A 213 -18.45 8.77 -5.54
N ILE A 214 -18.54 8.09 -4.39
CA ILE A 214 -19.83 7.68 -3.81
C ILE A 214 -20.69 8.92 -3.52
N ALA A 215 -20.14 9.93 -2.86
CA ALA A 215 -20.86 11.17 -2.56
C ALA A 215 -21.32 11.91 -3.83
N THR A 216 -20.53 11.89 -4.92
CA THR A 216 -20.95 12.43 -6.22
C THR A 216 -22.15 11.66 -6.76
N ARG A 217 -22.12 10.32 -6.74
CA ARG A 217 -23.22 9.47 -7.19
C ARG A 217 -24.49 9.65 -6.36
N GLU A 218 -24.37 9.79 -5.03
CA GLU A 218 -25.48 10.13 -4.15
C GLU A 218 -26.15 11.47 -4.51
N LYS A 219 -25.36 12.48 -4.93
CA LYS A 219 -25.90 13.77 -5.41
C LYS A 219 -26.70 13.63 -6.71
N PHE A 220 -26.47 12.58 -7.50
CA PHE A 220 -27.26 12.21 -8.67
C PHE A 220 -28.39 11.22 -8.36
N HIS A 221 -28.83 11.16 -7.10
CA HIS A 221 -29.92 10.29 -6.62
C HIS A 221 -29.66 8.78 -6.71
N GLN A 222 -28.40 8.36 -6.91
CA GLN A 222 -28.03 6.95 -6.88
C GLN A 222 -27.77 6.48 -5.45
N ASN A 223 -28.52 5.48 -5.01
CA ASN A 223 -28.36 4.79 -3.74
C ASN A 223 -27.29 3.69 -3.86
N ILE A 224 -26.15 3.91 -3.20
CA ILE A 224 -25.04 2.96 -3.22
C ILE A 224 -24.99 2.17 -1.90
N VAL A 225 -24.98 0.85 -2.04
CA VAL A 225 -24.76 -0.09 -0.94
C VAL A 225 -23.48 -0.88 -1.21
N LEU A 226 -22.60 -0.94 -0.22
CA LEU A 226 -21.40 -1.77 -0.24
C LEU A 226 -21.64 -3.03 0.58
N LEU A 227 -21.40 -4.19 -0.01
CA LEU A 227 -21.60 -5.49 0.63
C LEU A 227 -20.31 -6.28 0.59
N TRP A 228 -19.81 -6.62 1.78
CA TRP A 228 -18.65 -7.48 1.87
C TRP A 228 -19.02 -8.92 1.51
N THR A 229 -18.23 -9.57 0.65
CA THR A 229 -18.40 -10.97 0.28
C THR A 229 -17.17 -11.79 0.67
N PRO A 230 -17.29 -13.00 1.23
CA PRO A 230 -16.12 -13.81 1.52
C PRO A 230 -15.45 -14.26 0.21
N GLY A 231 -14.16 -13.93 0.07
CA GLY A 231 -13.34 -14.37 -1.06
C GLY A 231 -13.18 -15.90 -1.11
N HIS A 232 -13.13 -16.45 -2.32
CA HIS A 232 -13.01 -17.89 -2.60
C HIS A 232 -14.13 -18.76 -2.02
N ALA A 233 -15.28 -18.18 -1.69
CA ALA A 233 -16.42 -18.86 -1.09
C ALA A 233 -17.42 -19.42 -2.12
N GLY A 234 -17.12 -19.31 -3.42
CA GLY A 234 -17.96 -19.86 -4.49
C GLY A 234 -19.07 -18.93 -4.98
N ILE A 235 -19.15 -17.71 -4.44
CA ILE A 235 -20.04 -16.66 -4.94
C ILE A 235 -19.65 -16.30 -6.37
N LYS A 236 -20.49 -16.68 -7.34
CA LYS A 236 -20.25 -16.57 -8.80
C LYS A 236 -19.72 -15.21 -9.22
N TRP A 237 -20.29 -14.13 -8.68
CA TRP A 237 -19.92 -12.75 -8.99
C TRP A 237 -18.49 -12.42 -8.57
N ASN A 238 -18.13 -12.76 -7.34
CA ASN A 238 -16.80 -12.54 -6.78
C ASN A 238 -15.76 -13.39 -7.52
N GLU A 239 -16.06 -14.67 -7.77
CA GLU A 239 -15.12 -15.54 -8.52
C GLU A 239 -14.90 -15.05 -9.95
N LYS A 240 -15.92 -14.47 -10.59
CA LYS A 240 -15.81 -13.88 -11.92
C LYS A 240 -14.90 -12.65 -11.91
N ALA A 241 -15.10 -11.72 -10.97
CA ALA A 241 -14.23 -10.55 -10.83
C ALA A 241 -12.77 -10.96 -10.58
N ASN A 242 -12.54 -11.91 -9.65
CA ASN A 242 -11.22 -12.45 -9.36
C ASN A 242 -10.57 -13.15 -10.56
N THR A 243 -11.34 -13.92 -11.32
CA THR A 243 -10.85 -14.53 -12.55
C THR A 243 -10.44 -13.49 -13.59
N LEU A 244 -11.21 -12.40 -13.73
CA LEU A 244 -10.88 -11.31 -14.65
C LEU A 244 -9.61 -10.58 -14.21
N ALA A 245 -9.48 -10.24 -12.93
CA ALA A 245 -8.29 -9.57 -12.41
C ALA A 245 -7.03 -10.42 -12.62
N ARG A 246 -7.11 -11.74 -12.39
CA ARG A 246 -5.98 -12.66 -12.57
C ARG A 246 -5.59 -12.95 -14.03
N ARG A 247 -6.50 -12.70 -14.99
CA ARG A 247 -6.22 -12.91 -16.42
C ARG A 247 -5.45 -11.75 -17.06
N VAL A 248 -5.38 -10.60 -16.39
CA VAL A 248 -4.67 -9.43 -16.90
C VAL A 248 -3.19 -9.74 -17.14
N ALA A 249 -2.72 -9.43 -18.34
CA ALA A 249 -1.34 -9.60 -18.81
C ALA A 249 -0.62 -8.26 -18.97
N GLU A 250 0.68 -8.29 -19.24
CA GLU A 250 1.50 -7.08 -19.40
C GLU A 250 1.06 -6.19 -20.57
N SER A 251 0.52 -6.80 -21.63
CA SER A 251 0.04 -6.13 -22.84
C SER A 251 -1.31 -5.42 -22.67
N ASP A 252 -2.02 -5.67 -21.57
CA ASP A 252 -3.34 -5.09 -21.35
C ASP A 252 -3.27 -3.61 -20.98
N LEU A 253 -4.43 -2.95 -21.11
CA LEU A 253 -4.60 -1.53 -20.81
C LEU A 253 -4.13 -1.20 -19.39
N ASN A 254 -3.31 -0.16 -19.31
CA ASN A 254 -2.72 0.29 -18.06
C ASN A 254 -3.50 1.48 -17.49
N MET A 255 -3.89 1.37 -16.23
CA MET A 255 -4.39 2.48 -15.45
C MET A 255 -3.29 2.95 -14.48
N GLU A 256 -2.84 4.18 -14.69
CA GLU A 256 -1.58 4.66 -14.11
C GLU A 256 -1.70 5.23 -12.69
N TRP A 257 -2.92 5.26 -12.14
CA TRP A 257 -3.20 5.84 -10.83
C TRP A 257 -2.39 5.19 -9.72
N VAL A 258 -1.85 6.05 -8.85
CA VAL A 258 -1.03 5.63 -7.71
C VAL A 258 -1.27 6.50 -6.48
N THR A 259 -1.26 5.88 -5.30
CA THR A 259 -1.34 6.61 -4.03
C THR A 259 0.02 7.09 -3.54
N VAL A 260 0.07 8.27 -2.92
CA VAL A 260 1.28 8.75 -2.26
C VAL A 260 1.73 7.83 -1.12
N GLU A 261 0.78 7.17 -0.45
CA GLU A 261 1.04 6.21 0.61
C GLU A 261 1.82 4.99 0.08
N ASP A 262 1.47 4.48 -1.11
CA ASP A 262 2.20 3.37 -1.76
C ASP A 262 3.59 3.81 -2.23
N ILE A 263 3.71 4.98 -2.87
CA ILE A 263 5.03 5.53 -3.27
C ILE A 263 5.94 5.69 -2.05
N THR A 264 5.41 6.26 -0.97
CA THR A 264 6.14 6.47 0.30
C THR A 264 6.65 5.15 0.88
N THR A 265 5.85 4.09 0.77
CA THR A 265 6.20 2.75 1.22
C THR A 265 7.31 2.16 0.36
N GLN A 266 7.19 2.24 -0.97
CA GLN A 266 8.21 1.76 -1.90
C GLN A 266 9.54 2.52 -1.76
N LEU A 267 9.50 3.83 -1.51
CA LEU A 267 10.71 4.62 -1.23
C LEU A 267 11.45 4.13 0.02
N LYS A 268 10.74 3.70 1.06
CA LYS A 268 11.36 3.12 2.26
C LYS A 268 11.99 1.76 1.95
N VAL A 269 11.28 0.90 1.21
CA VAL A 269 11.79 -0.42 0.79
C VAL A 269 13.04 -0.27 -0.07
N HIS A 270 12.99 0.60 -1.09
CA HIS A 270 14.11 0.88 -1.97
C HIS A 270 15.35 1.35 -1.20
N SER A 271 15.17 2.24 -0.23
CA SER A 271 16.27 2.71 0.61
C SER A 271 16.88 1.61 1.50
N GLY A 272 16.04 0.72 2.05
CA GLY A 272 16.50 -0.49 2.74
C GLY A 272 17.34 -1.38 1.83
N ASN A 273 16.85 -1.66 0.62
CA ASN A 273 17.57 -2.46 -0.37
C ASN A 273 18.90 -1.82 -0.79
N GLN A 274 18.96 -0.50 -0.89
CA GLN A 274 20.21 0.22 -1.19
C GLN A 274 21.23 0.07 -0.05
N THR A 275 20.78 0.11 1.20
CA THR A 275 21.62 -0.15 2.37
C THR A 275 22.19 -1.57 2.32
N ASP A 276 21.35 -2.55 1.99
CA ASP A 276 21.75 -3.95 1.82
C ASP A 276 22.76 -4.14 0.69
N ALA A 277 22.52 -3.53 -0.46
CA ALA A 277 23.43 -3.56 -1.60
C ALA A 277 24.79 -2.91 -1.26
N THR A 278 24.76 -1.77 -0.56
CA THR A 278 25.98 -1.09 -0.09
C THR A 278 26.78 -1.98 0.86
N TYR A 279 26.11 -2.64 1.80
CA TYR A 279 26.75 -3.60 2.71
C TYR A 279 27.38 -4.77 1.95
N ARG A 280 26.62 -5.39 1.03
CA ARG A 280 27.11 -6.52 0.19
C ARG A 280 28.29 -6.14 -0.69
N GLY A 281 28.35 -4.90 -1.18
CA GLY A 281 29.47 -4.37 -1.95
C GLY A 281 30.68 -3.94 -1.11
N SER A 282 30.59 -4.00 0.22
CA SER A 282 31.68 -3.57 1.10
C SER A 282 32.68 -4.68 1.39
N LYS A 283 33.92 -4.29 1.74
CA LYS A 283 34.96 -5.24 2.20
C LYS A 283 34.54 -6.09 3.41
N TYR A 284 33.54 -5.65 4.17
CA TYR A 284 33.07 -6.35 5.36
C TYR A 284 32.21 -7.57 5.03
N TYR A 285 31.53 -7.57 3.88
CA TYR A 285 30.69 -8.70 3.46
C TYR A 285 31.50 -9.99 3.29
N ALA A 286 32.71 -9.89 2.72
CA ALA A 286 33.61 -11.04 2.57
C ALA A 286 33.99 -11.71 3.91
N THR A 287 33.97 -10.95 5.00
CA THR A 287 34.35 -11.47 6.34
C THR A 287 33.14 -11.92 7.14
N LEU A 288 32.02 -11.19 7.06
CA LEU A 288 30.88 -11.38 7.94
C LEU A 288 29.71 -12.12 7.27
N GLY A 289 29.72 -12.24 5.94
CA GLY A 289 28.64 -12.87 5.18
C GLY A 289 27.33 -12.08 5.24
N ASP A 290 26.21 -12.76 4.99
CA ASP A 290 24.91 -12.12 5.12
C ASP A 290 24.52 -11.97 6.60
N ILE A 291 24.32 -10.74 7.03
CA ILE A 291 23.93 -10.43 8.40
C ILE A 291 22.46 -10.00 8.39
N PRO A 292 21.57 -10.77 9.03
CA PRO A 292 20.17 -10.39 9.13
C PRO A 292 19.97 -9.16 10.02
N SER A 293 18.93 -8.37 9.72
CA SER A 293 18.62 -7.19 10.54
C SER A 293 18.08 -7.62 11.92
N ILE A 294 18.45 -6.90 12.98
CA ILE A 294 18.03 -7.27 14.35
C ILE A 294 16.50 -7.22 14.50
N GLN A 295 15.86 -6.28 13.79
CA GLN A 295 14.40 -6.13 13.78
C GLN A 295 13.68 -7.38 13.27
N THR A 296 14.35 -8.19 12.42
CA THR A 296 13.78 -9.40 11.83
C THR A 296 13.90 -10.62 12.76
N ILE A 297 14.81 -10.58 13.73
CA ILE A 297 15.24 -11.80 14.46
C ILE A 297 14.75 -11.82 15.90
N ALA A 298 14.74 -10.67 16.58
CA ALA A 298 14.44 -10.62 18.00
C ALA A 298 13.49 -9.46 18.34
N PRO A 299 12.31 -9.71 18.94
CA PRO A 299 11.67 -8.67 19.72
C PRO A 299 12.63 -8.30 20.86
N TRP A 300 13.05 -7.04 20.90
CA TRP A 300 13.95 -6.51 21.94
C TRP A 300 13.46 -6.97 23.32
N LEU A 301 14.34 -7.65 24.05
CA LEU A 301 14.05 -8.12 25.39
C LEU A 301 13.98 -6.89 26.31
N LYS A 302 13.18 -6.95 27.37
CA LYS A 302 13.18 -5.87 28.39
C LYS A 302 14.49 -5.81 29.18
N ASN A 303 15.47 -6.68 28.86
CA ASN A 303 16.79 -6.76 29.47
C ASN A 303 17.87 -6.27 28.50
N ARG A 304 18.42 -5.10 28.80
CA ARG A 304 19.48 -4.46 28.01
C ARG A 304 20.73 -5.32 27.86
N ARG A 305 21.12 -6.15 28.84
CA ARG A 305 22.33 -6.99 28.72
C ARG A 305 22.15 -8.08 27.67
N GLU A 306 20.98 -8.69 27.63
CA GLU A 306 20.64 -9.76 26.68
C GLU A 306 20.55 -9.20 25.26
N ASP A 307 19.92 -8.04 25.07
CA ASP A 307 19.86 -7.33 23.77
C ASP A 307 21.25 -7.04 23.20
N ILE A 308 22.22 -6.69 24.07
CA ILE A 308 23.60 -6.42 23.67
C ILE A 308 24.27 -7.70 23.19
N ILE A 309 24.09 -8.80 23.92
CA ILE A 309 24.67 -10.11 23.57
C ILE A 309 24.06 -10.60 22.25
N ILE A 310 22.73 -10.54 22.10
CA ILE A 310 22.01 -10.92 20.88
C ILE A 310 22.51 -10.11 19.69
N ALA A 311 22.62 -8.79 19.81
CA ALA A 311 23.15 -7.94 18.75
C ALA A 311 24.58 -8.33 18.33
N ARG A 312 25.44 -8.68 19.29
CA ARG A 312 26.81 -9.14 19.03
C ARG A 312 26.87 -10.53 18.41
N ILE A 313 26.00 -11.46 18.81
CA ILE A 313 25.88 -12.78 18.19
C ILE A 313 25.45 -12.62 16.72
N ILE A 314 24.37 -11.89 16.47
CA ILE A 314 23.81 -11.68 15.12
C ILE A 314 24.83 -11.03 14.19
N SER A 315 25.56 -10.04 14.68
CA SER A 315 26.57 -9.32 13.89
C SER A 315 27.90 -10.04 13.76
N HIS A 316 28.06 -11.19 14.41
CA HIS A 316 29.33 -11.90 14.55
C HIS A 316 30.43 -11.01 15.18
N MET A 317 30.00 -10.06 16.03
CA MET A 317 30.85 -9.10 16.76
C MET A 317 30.89 -9.38 18.25
N ILE A 318 30.79 -10.65 18.63
CA ILE A 318 31.22 -11.07 19.97
C ILE A 318 32.71 -10.73 20.05
N ILE A 319 33.06 -9.84 20.99
CA ILE A 319 34.43 -9.44 21.22
C ILE A 319 35.21 -10.69 21.63
N THR A 320 35.99 -11.20 20.70
CA THR A 320 36.96 -12.28 20.91
C THR A 320 38.34 -11.74 20.58
N PRO A 321 39.40 -12.26 21.22
CA PRO A 321 40.80 -11.94 20.88
C PRO A 321 41.08 -11.99 19.37
N ALA A 322 40.57 -13.05 18.71
CA ALA A 322 40.71 -13.26 17.27
C ALA A 322 40.05 -12.16 16.44
N LEU A 323 38.88 -11.66 16.84
CA LEU A 323 38.17 -10.59 16.13
C LEU A 323 38.90 -9.24 16.29
N LEU A 324 39.40 -8.93 17.50
CA LEU A 324 40.15 -7.70 17.77
C LEU A 324 41.46 -7.65 16.98
N HIS A 325 42.20 -8.76 16.93
CA HIS A 325 43.40 -8.87 16.10
C HIS A 325 43.10 -8.73 14.61
N ARG A 326 42.03 -9.37 14.13
CA ARG A 326 41.61 -9.30 12.71
C ARG A 326 41.26 -7.88 12.25
N PHE A 327 40.76 -7.02 13.14
CA PHE A 327 40.50 -5.61 12.86
C PHE A 327 41.69 -4.68 13.15
N GLY A 328 42.86 -5.22 13.53
CA GLY A 328 44.07 -4.44 13.81
C GLY A 328 44.00 -3.64 15.12
N LEU A 329 43.19 -4.09 16.08
CA LEU A 329 43.00 -3.45 17.39
C LEU A 329 43.75 -4.17 18.53
N ASN A 330 44.35 -5.33 18.24
CA ASN A 330 45.15 -6.10 19.18
C ASN A 330 46.28 -6.81 18.42
N ASP A 331 47.44 -6.98 19.05
CA ASP A 331 48.66 -7.51 18.41
C ASP A 331 48.69 -9.04 18.37
N ASN A 332 47.82 -9.71 19.12
CA ASN A 332 47.78 -11.18 19.21
C ASN A 332 46.35 -11.73 19.04
N PRO A 333 46.12 -12.70 18.14
CA PRO A 333 44.80 -13.31 17.94
C PRO A 333 44.34 -14.23 19.09
N LEU A 334 45.19 -14.54 20.07
CA LEU A 334 44.94 -15.49 21.15
C LEU A 334 44.82 -14.85 22.55
N CYS A 335 45.03 -13.54 22.70
CA CYS A 335 45.00 -12.83 23.99
C CYS A 335 43.80 -11.90 24.16
#